data_AF-A0A932R143-F1
#
_entry.id   AF-A0A932R143-F1
#
_cell.length_a   1.000
_cell.length_b   1.000
_cell.length_c   1.000
_cell.angle_alpha   90.00
_cell.angle_beta   90.00
_cell.angle_gamma   90.00
#
_symmetry.space_group_name_H-M   'P 1'
#
loop_
_entity.id
_entity.type
_entity.pdbx_description
1 polymer ?
#
loop_
_entity_poly.entity_id
_entity_poly.type
_entity_poly.pdbx_seq_one_letter_code
_entity_poly.pdbx_strand_id
1 'polypeptide(L)'
;MRILNKESIVGDVLFAVQMALSWMFFVSQFRRAFSTTTGMTMTWALFCSAFVFVNLLLARGNYIESRSRKAWQVRAVYVNWLAIWLAILAPTAYYGTWKYNDSIVSSLILFAVAVLLWFRREKSLKASISEPITRGLVSLITKSVPQLFIAYCIWMAKSNAGLSGVALSIGHATVCIRIAEVYIMAYPGEWSKWSRNNQGLFISEVGNELTWLVTTFTWLVYNW
;
A
#
# COMPACT_ATOMS: atom_id res chain seq x y z
N MET A 1 23.22 -8.58 29.32
CA MET A 1 23.58 -8.39 27.90
C MET A 1 22.75 -9.38 27.09
N ARG A 2 21.64 -8.96 26.47
CA ARG A 2 20.79 -9.85 25.66
C ARG A 2 21.54 -10.16 24.37
N ILE A 3 21.87 -11.42 24.14
CA ILE A 3 22.41 -11.89 22.86
C ILE A 3 21.41 -11.46 21.78
N LEU A 4 21.83 -10.57 20.88
CA LEU A 4 21.03 -10.13 19.75
C LEU A 4 20.75 -11.35 18.87
N ASN A 5 19.54 -11.88 18.96
CA ASN A 5 19.10 -12.98 18.11
C ASN A 5 19.17 -12.50 16.66
N LYS A 6 19.76 -13.25 15.72
CA LYS A 6 20.03 -12.80 14.33
C LYS A 6 18.77 -12.28 13.62
N GLU A 7 17.61 -12.88 13.93
CA GLU A 7 16.31 -12.44 13.42
C GLU A 7 15.90 -11.02 13.86
N SER A 8 16.42 -10.53 14.99
CA SER A 8 16.24 -9.15 15.43
C SER A 8 17.02 -8.17 14.57
N ILE A 9 18.22 -8.55 14.11
CA ILE A 9 19.08 -7.66 13.33
C ILE A 9 18.51 -7.49 11.92
N VAL A 10 18.07 -8.57 11.29
CA VAL A 10 17.46 -8.52 9.95
C VAL A 10 16.22 -7.64 9.95
N GLY A 11 15.31 -7.81 10.93
CA GLY A 11 14.13 -6.96 11.06
C GLY A 11 14.46 -5.49 11.27
N ASP A 12 15.47 -5.18 12.08
CA ASP A 12 15.90 -3.80 12.33
C ASP A 12 16.49 -3.12 11.08
N VAL A 13 17.26 -3.87 10.29
CA VAL A 13 17.84 -3.39 9.03
C VAL A 13 16.74 -3.15 7.99
N LEU A 14 15.81 -4.11 7.83
CA LEU A 14 14.68 -3.97 6.90
C LEU A 14 13.84 -2.73 7.24
N PHE A 15 13.53 -2.54 8.52
CA PHE A 15 12.81 -1.36 9.00
C PHE A 15 13.55 -0.07 8.66
N ALA A 16 14.85 0.02 8.96
CA ALA A 16 15.66 1.22 8.70
C ALA A 16 15.75 1.54 7.20
N VAL A 17 16.01 0.52 6.37
CA VAL A 17 16.05 0.66 4.90
C VAL A 17 14.71 1.14 4.37
N GLN A 18 13.60 0.56 4.86
CA GLN A 18 12.29 0.97 4.41
C GLN A 18 11.96 2.42 4.77
N MET A 19 12.33 2.86 5.97
CA MET A 19 12.16 4.25 6.37
C MET A 19 12.96 5.17 5.43
N ALA A 20 14.23 4.88 5.17
CA ALA A 20 15.05 5.67 4.24
C ALA A 20 14.44 5.74 2.83
N LEU A 21 14.06 4.58 2.28
CA LEU A 21 13.42 4.49 0.95
C LEU A 21 12.09 5.25 0.89
N SER A 22 11.28 5.21 1.94
CA SER A 22 10.01 5.94 1.99
C SER A 22 10.20 7.46 1.91
N TRP A 23 11.24 7.99 2.56
CA TRP A 23 11.56 9.41 2.50
C TRP A 23 12.17 9.82 1.15
N MET A 24 12.99 8.95 0.53
CA MET A 24 13.46 9.16 -0.85
C MET A 24 12.28 9.22 -1.84
N PHE A 25 11.32 8.30 -1.70
CA PHE A 25 10.07 8.33 -2.47
C PHE A 25 9.29 9.63 -2.23
N PHE A 26 9.10 9.99 -0.96
CA PHE A 26 8.36 11.20 -0.59
C PHE A 26 8.98 12.45 -1.20
N VAL A 27 10.27 12.69 -1.01
CA VAL A 27 10.94 13.89 -1.54
C VAL A 27 10.79 13.97 -3.07
N SER A 28 10.94 12.85 -3.77
CA SER A 28 10.75 12.80 -5.22
C SER A 28 9.32 13.13 -5.64
N GLN A 29 8.31 12.52 -4.99
CA GLN A 29 6.90 12.71 -5.37
C GLN A 29 6.35 14.05 -4.91
N PHE A 30 6.67 14.47 -3.69
CA PHE A 30 6.24 15.74 -3.14
C PHE A 30 6.72 16.90 -4.01
N ARG A 31 8.01 16.93 -4.40
CA ARG A 31 8.52 17.96 -5.34
C ARG A 31 7.80 17.91 -6.68
N ARG A 32 7.53 16.70 -7.20
CA ARG A 32 6.81 16.54 -8.46
C ARG A 32 5.40 17.11 -8.37
N ALA A 33 4.70 16.91 -7.25
CA ALA A 33 3.32 17.35 -7.04
C ALA A 33 3.14 18.88 -7.16
N PHE A 34 4.17 19.68 -6.85
CA PHE A 34 4.16 21.14 -7.07
C PHE A 34 4.51 21.54 -8.51
N SER A 35 5.23 20.70 -9.25
CA SER A 35 5.65 21.00 -10.62
C SER A 35 4.67 20.50 -11.68
N THR A 36 4.06 19.34 -11.46
CA THR A 36 3.12 18.70 -12.38
C THR A 36 2.30 17.64 -11.65
N THR A 37 1.00 17.62 -11.91
CA THR A 37 0.10 16.53 -11.50
C THR A 37 -0.04 15.46 -12.59
N THR A 38 0.69 15.59 -13.70
CA THR A 38 0.72 14.59 -14.77
C THR A 38 1.34 13.30 -14.24
N GLY A 39 0.52 12.24 -14.17
CA GLY A 39 0.91 10.95 -13.61
C GLY A 39 0.66 10.78 -12.11
N MET A 40 0.18 11.82 -11.41
CA MET A 40 -0.29 11.74 -10.02
C MET A 40 -1.69 12.31 -9.91
N THR A 41 -2.68 11.42 -9.97
CA THR A 41 -4.08 11.83 -9.82
C THR A 41 -4.46 11.98 -8.36
N MET A 42 -5.45 12.83 -8.07
CA MET A 42 -6.00 12.99 -6.73
C MET A 42 -6.54 11.65 -6.20
N THR A 43 -7.17 10.85 -7.08
CA THR A 43 -7.62 9.49 -6.78
C THR A 43 -6.47 8.59 -6.33
N TRP A 44 -5.31 8.65 -6.99
CA TRP A 44 -4.18 7.81 -6.62
C TRP A 44 -3.69 8.12 -5.21
N ALA A 45 -3.46 9.40 -4.87
CA ALA A 45 -3.02 9.79 -3.53
C ALA A 45 -4.09 9.48 -2.46
N LEU A 46 -5.37 9.73 -2.77
CA LEU A 46 -6.49 9.45 -1.87
C LEU A 46 -6.60 7.97 -1.53
N PHE A 47 -6.64 7.10 -2.54
CA PHE A 47 -6.82 5.67 -2.32
C PHE A 47 -5.53 4.97 -1.85
N CYS A 48 -4.35 5.51 -2.14
CA CYS A 48 -3.13 5.09 -1.44
C CYS A 48 -3.19 5.43 0.05
N SER A 49 -3.74 6.60 0.42
CA SER A 49 -3.97 6.94 1.83
C SER A 49 -4.96 5.98 2.49
N ALA A 50 -6.04 5.62 1.78
CA ALA A 50 -7.02 4.64 2.27
C ALA A 50 -6.39 3.25 2.47
N PHE A 51 -5.62 2.74 1.51
CA PHE A 51 -4.84 1.50 1.62
C PHE A 51 -3.96 1.50 2.88
N VAL A 52 -3.14 2.55 3.04
CA VAL A 52 -2.23 2.65 4.19
C VAL A 52 -3.01 2.75 5.51
N PHE A 53 -4.11 3.50 5.54
CA PHE A 53 -4.95 3.61 6.72
C PHE A 53 -5.55 2.26 7.14
N VAL A 54 -6.09 1.49 6.19
CA VAL A 54 -6.65 0.17 6.49
C VAL A 54 -5.57 -0.80 6.96
N ASN A 55 -4.39 -0.80 6.33
CA ASN A 55 -3.25 -1.60 6.80
C ASN A 55 -2.72 -1.14 8.16
N LEU A 56 -2.77 0.15 8.49
CA LEU A 56 -2.43 0.66 9.82
C LEU A 56 -3.39 0.10 10.89
N LEU A 57 -4.68 -0.03 10.58
CA LEU A 57 -5.64 -0.65 11.50
C LEU A 57 -5.33 -2.13 11.75
N LEU A 58 -4.92 -2.87 10.71
CA LEU A 58 -4.48 -4.26 10.83
C LEU A 58 -3.17 -4.38 11.64
N ALA A 59 -2.17 -3.55 11.34
CA ALA A 59 -0.91 -3.51 12.06
C ALA A 59 -1.11 -3.12 13.54
N ARG A 60 -2.04 -2.21 13.82
CA ARG A 60 -2.45 -1.88 15.19
C ARG A 60 -3.07 -3.09 15.89
N GLY A 61 -3.97 -3.82 15.24
CA GLY A 61 -4.56 -5.05 15.78
C GLY A 61 -3.49 -6.08 16.14
N ASN A 62 -2.57 -6.34 15.22
CA ASN A 62 -1.48 -7.27 15.45
C ASN A 62 -0.49 -6.82 16.55
N TYR A 63 -0.25 -5.51 16.69
CA TYR A 63 0.55 -4.97 17.80
C TYR A 63 -0.16 -5.16 19.15
N ILE A 64 -1.48 -4.96 19.21
CA ILE A 64 -2.26 -5.16 20.44
C ILE A 64 -2.18 -6.63 20.88
N GLU A 65 -2.29 -7.56 19.93
CA GLU A 65 -2.26 -9.01 20.15
C GLU A 65 -0.87 -9.52 20.56
N SER A 66 0.19 -9.14 19.83
CA SER A 66 1.54 -9.70 20.04
C SER A 66 2.40 -8.92 21.02
N ARG A 67 2.17 -7.60 21.16
CA ARG A 67 3.03 -6.65 21.91
C ARG A 67 4.52 -6.77 21.58
N SER A 68 4.84 -7.21 20.36
CA SER A 68 6.21 -7.46 19.92
C SER A 68 6.86 -6.22 19.29
N ARG A 69 8.19 -6.16 19.36
CA ARG A 69 8.99 -5.11 18.68
C ARG A 69 8.76 -5.10 17.17
N LYS A 70 8.72 -6.28 16.54
CA LYS A 70 8.45 -6.42 15.09
C LYS A 70 7.08 -5.86 14.72
N ALA A 71 6.03 -6.18 15.49
CA ALA A 71 4.70 -5.63 15.25
C ALA A 71 4.64 -4.10 15.45
N TRP A 72 5.44 -3.56 16.38
CA TRP A 72 5.59 -2.12 16.52
C TRP A 72 6.28 -1.48 15.31
N GLN A 73 7.34 -2.10 14.77
CA GLN A 73 8.05 -1.63 13.57
C GLN A 73 7.12 -1.56 12.36
N VAL A 74 6.39 -2.64 12.08
CA VAL A 74 5.40 -2.67 10.98
C VAL A 74 4.34 -1.58 11.16
N ARG A 75 3.84 -1.38 12.39
CA ARG A 75 2.92 -0.28 12.68
C ARG A 75 3.56 1.09 12.42
N ALA A 76 4.80 1.31 12.87
CA ALA A 76 5.52 2.57 12.67
C ALA A 76 5.73 2.87 11.18
N VAL A 77 6.04 1.85 10.38
CA VAL A 77 6.11 1.94 8.90
C VAL A 77 4.80 2.46 8.32
N TYR A 78 3.64 1.90 8.72
CA TYR A 78 2.36 2.38 8.20
C TYR A 78 1.99 3.79 8.70
N VAL A 79 2.34 4.16 9.92
CA VAL A 79 2.19 5.55 10.40
C VAL A 79 3.00 6.51 9.53
N ASN A 80 4.26 6.17 9.26
CA ASN A 80 5.15 6.96 8.41
C ASN A 80 4.61 7.09 6.98
N TRP A 81 4.19 5.98 6.37
CA TRP A 81 3.58 6.01 5.03
C TRP A 81 2.28 6.81 5.00
N LEU A 82 1.48 6.79 6.06
CA LEU A 82 0.24 7.56 6.10
C LEU A 82 0.55 9.06 6.11
N ALA A 83 1.53 9.47 6.92
CA ALA A 83 1.98 10.87 6.95
C ALA A 83 2.50 11.32 5.57
N ILE A 84 3.31 10.49 4.90
CA ILE A 84 3.82 10.74 3.55
C ILE A 84 2.69 10.90 2.54
N TRP A 85 1.72 9.97 2.51
CA TRP A 85 0.61 10.03 1.55
C TRP A 85 -0.34 11.19 1.81
N LEU A 86 -0.62 11.54 3.07
CA LEU A 86 -1.41 12.72 3.41
C LEU A 86 -0.68 14.02 3.01
N ALA A 87 0.64 14.07 3.20
CA ALA A 87 1.46 15.20 2.77
C ALA A 87 1.52 15.35 1.24
N ILE A 88 1.48 14.26 0.48
CA ILE A 88 1.35 14.29 -1.00
C ILE A 88 -0.09 14.64 -1.42
N LEU A 89 -1.09 14.13 -0.71
CA LEU A 89 -2.50 14.37 -1.01
C LEU A 89 -2.84 15.87 -0.95
N ALA A 90 -2.34 16.58 0.06
CA ALA A 90 -2.61 18.02 0.24
C ALA A 90 -2.29 18.89 -1.00
N PRO A 91 -1.06 18.92 -1.55
CA PRO A 91 -0.77 19.68 -2.77
C PRO A 91 -1.49 19.12 -4.00
N THR A 92 -1.69 17.80 -4.12
CA THR A 92 -2.47 17.26 -5.24
C THR A 92 -3.95 17.65 -5.21
N ALA A 93 -4.52 17.83 -4.03
CA ALA A 93 -5.88 18.33 -3.87
C ALA A 93 -5.97 19.85 -4.08
N TYR A 94 -4.91 20.59 -3.77
CA TYR A 94 -4.87 22.04 -3.91
C TYR A 94 -4.58 22.50 -5.36
N TYR A 95 -3.60 21.88 -6.02
CA TYR A 95 -3.16 22.24 -7.38
C TYR A 95 -3.73 21.31 -8.47
N GLY A 96 -4.22 20.14 -8.10
CA GLY A 96 -4.80 19.18 -9.04
C GLY A 96 -6.24 19.53 -9.40
N THR A 97 -6.68 18.99 -10.53
CA THR A 97 -8.08 19.04 -10.95
C THR A 97 -8.66 17.64 -10.90
N TRP A 98 -9.87 17.50 -10.36
CA TRP A 98 -10.61 16.25 -10.44
C TRP A 98 -11.05 16.02 -11.88
N LYS A 99 -10.60 14.91 -12.48
CA LYS A 99 -10.88 14.57 -13.87
C LYS A 99 -12.02 13.56 -13.95
N TYR A 100 -12.61 13.42 -15.13
CA TYR A 100 -13.61 12.37 -15.39
C TYR A 100 -13.11 10.96 -15.02
N ASN A 101 -11.83 10.68 -15.29
CA ASN A 101 -11.19 9.41 -14.93
C ASN A 101 -11.14 9.17 -13.42
N ASP A 102 -11.00 10.23 -12.59
CA ASP A 102 -11.04 10.11 -11.14
C ASP A 102 -12.41 9.61 -10.66
N SER A 103 -13.49 10.10 -11.27
CA SER A 103 -14.86 9.63 -10.99
C SER A 103 -15.07 8.18 -11.38
N ILE A 104 -14.54 7.73 -12.52
CA ILE A 104 -14.64 6.33 -12.96
C ILE A 104 -13.93 5.42 -11.96
N VAL A 105 -12.65 5.70 -11.67
CA VAL A 105 -11.83 4.87 -10.79
C VAL A 105 -12.42 4.84 -9.37
N SER A 106 -12.85 5.99 -8.85
CA SER A 106 -13.50 6.08 -7.55
C SER A 106 -14.79 5.25 -7.50
N SER A 107 -15.62 5.34 -8.53
CA SER A 107 -16.86 4.55 -8.64
C SER A 107 -16.58 3.05 -8.68
N LEU A 108 -15.57 2.61 -9.44
CA LEU A 108 -15.18 1.20 -9.51
C LEU A 108 -14.70 0.68 -8.15
N ILE A 109 -13.91 1.48 -7.42
CA ILE A 109 -13.45 1.10 -6.07
C ILE A 109 -14.63 0.99 -5.11
N LEU A 110 -15.50 2.00 -5.08
CA LEU A 110 -16.68 2.00 -4.20
C LEU A 110 -17.61 0.83 -4.51
N PHE A 111 -17.85 0.54 -5.79
CA PHE A 111 -18.64 -0.60 -6.22
C PHE A 111 -17.99 -1.93 -5.82
N ALA A 112 -16.69 -2.12 -6.07
CA ALA A 112 -15.97 -3.33 -5.70
C ALA A 112 -15.95 -3.56 -4.18
N VAL A 113 -15.77 -2.49 -3.38
CA VAL A 113 -15.88 -2.56 -1.92
C VAL A 113 -17.29 -2.90 -1.48
N ALA A 114 -18.33 -2.32 -2.10
CA ALA A 114 -19.72 -2.64 -1.78
C ALA A 114 -20.05 -4.11 -2.07
N VAL A 115 -19.63 -4.62 -3.23
CA VAL A 115 -19.77 -6.03 -3.60
C VAL A 115 -19.02 -6.95 -2.62
N LEU A 116 -17.78 -6.59 -2.27
CA LEU A 116 -17.00 -7.33 -1.28
C LEU A 116 -17.74 -7.40 0.06
N LEU A 117 -18.22 -6.27 0.58
CA LEU A 117 -18.93 -6.20 1.85
C LEU A 117 -20.26 -6.95 1.82
N TRP A 118 -20.91 -7.03 0.66
CA TRP A 118 -22.10 -7.84 0.44
C TRP A 118 -21.79 -9.34 0.57
N PHE A 119 -20.77 -9.85 -0.14
CA PHE A 119 -20.36 -11.25 -0.05
C PHE A 119 -19.79 -11.64 1.31
N ARG A 120 -19.13 -10.69 1.98
CA ARG A 120 -18.50 -10.87 3.30
C ARG A 120 -19.35 -10.34 4.44
N ARG A 121 -20.66 -10.30 4.24
CA ARG A 121 -21.60 -9.76 5.21
C ARG A 121 -21.65 -10.66 6.45
N GLU A 122 -21.21 -10.11 7.56
CA GLU A 122 -21.40 -10.66 8.89
C GLU A 122 -22.77 -10.21 9.47
N LYS A 123 -23.06 -10.66 10.70
CA LYS A 123 -24.29 -10.29 11.44
C LYS A 123 -24.54 -8.77 11.50
N SER A 124 -23.50 -7.95 11.39
CA SER A 124 -23.62 -6.48 11.31
C SER A 124 -22.56 -5.89 10.37
N LEU A 125 -22.84 -4.71 9.80
CA LEU A 125 -21.87 -3.98 8.97
C LEU A 125 -20.57 -3.71 9.74
N LYS A 126 -20.68 -3.34 11.02
CA LYS A 126 -19.53 -3.10 11.91
C LYS A 126 -18.65 -4.35 12.03
N ALA A 127 -19.25 -5.54 12.15
CA ALA A 127 -18.50 -6.80 12.19
C ALA A 127 -17.81 -7.06 10.84
N SER A 128 -18.50 -6.88 9.72
CA SER A 128 -17.93 -7.08 8.37
C SER A 128 -16.70 -6.19 8.13
N ILE A 129 -16.79 -4.89 8.43
CA ILE A 129 -15.68 -3.93 8.22
C ILE A 129 -14.56 -4.07 9.26
N SER A 130 -14.83 -4.72 10.39
CA SER A 130 -13.84 -4.94 11.45
C SER A 130 -13.08 -6.25 11.27
N GLU A 131 -13.62 -7.17 10.47
CA GLU A 131 -13.00 -8.45 10.21
C GLU A 131 -11.66 -8.25 9.45
N PRO A 132 -10.54 -8.79 9.96
CA PRO A 132 -9.21 -8.49 9.42
C PRO A 132 -8.99 -8.88 7.95
N ILE A 133 -9.55 -10.01 7.49
CA ILE A 133 -9.41 -10.41 6.08
C ILE A 133 -10.22 -9.49 5.17
N THR A 134 -11.41 -9.04 5.59
CA THR A 134 -12.21 -8.06 4.84
C THR A 134 -11.43 -6.77 4.70
N ARG A 135 -10.78 -6.30 5.77
CA ARG A 135 -9.89 -5.13 5.71
C ARG A 135 -8.72 -5.36 4.76
N GLY A 136 -8.08 -6.52 4.80
CA GLY A 136 -7.01 -6.87 3.85
C GLY A 136 -7.49 -6.77 2.40
N LEU A 137 -8.69 -7.26 2.09
CA LEU A 137 -9.29 -7.18 0.76
C LEU A 137 -9.73 -5.77 0.37
N VAL A 138 -10.29 -4.98 1.30
CA VAL A 138 -10.60 -3.55 1.06
C VAL A 138 -9.31 -2.77 0.75
N SER A 139 -8.28 -2.99 1.55
CA SER A 139 -6.95 -2.43 1.34
C SER A 139 -6.42 -2.80 -0.06
N LEU A 140 -6.49 -4.09 -0.41
CA LEU A 140 -6.12 -4.58 -1.73
C LEU A 140 -6.86 -3.84 -2.86
N ILE A 141 -8.19 -3.76 -2.81
CA ILE A 141 -9.01 -3.09 -3.83
C ILE A 141 -8.61 -1.62 -3.96
N THR A 142 -8.55 -0.89 -2.84
CA THR A 142 -8.22 0.54 -2.84
C THR A 142 -6.84 0.82 -3.42
N LYS A 143 -5.88 -0.10 -3.31
CA LYS A 143 -4.54 0.07 -3.89
C LYS A 143 -4.45 -0.39 -5.34
N SER A 144 -5.01 -1.56 -5.62
CA SER A 144 -4.88 -2.27 -6.90
C SER A 144 -5.60 -1.56 -8.02
N VAL A 145 -6.83 -1.09 -7.80
CA VAL A 145 -7.63 -0.48 -8.88
C VAL A 145 -6.96 0.79 -9.42
N PRO A 146 -6.46 1.73 -8.59
CA PRO A 146 -5.67 2.87 -9.09
C PRO A 146 -4.38 2.45 -9.80
N GLN A 147 -3.67 1.42 -9.33
CA GLN A 147 -2.44 0.94 -9.97
C GLN A 147 -2.71 0.34 -11.36
N LEU A 148 -3.73 -0.51 -11.47
CA LEU A 148 -4.17 -1.06 -12.75
C LEU A 148 -4.68 0.04 -13.70
N PHE A 149 -5.32 1.08 -13.15
CA PHE A 149 -5.70 2.24 -13.95
C PHE A 149 -4.48 3.03 -14.45
N ILE A 150 -3.43 3.18 -13.64
CA ILE A 150 -2.16 3.76 -14.10
C ILE A 150 -1.58 2.92 -15.25
N ALA A 151 -1.57 1.59 -15.12
CA ALA A 151 -1.14 0.70 -16.19
C ALA A 151 -1.95 0.91 -17.47
N TYR A 152 -3.29 0.99 -17.37
CA TYR A 152 -4.17 1.32 -18.47
C TYR A 152 -3.83 2.67 -19.11
N CYS A 153 -3.58 3.71 -18.31
CA CYS A 153 -3.19 5.02 -18.84
C CYS A 153 -1.86 4.99 -19.59
N ILE A 154 -0.85 4.27 -19.08
CA ILE A 154 0.44 4.09 -19.76
C ILE A 154 0.23 3.43 -21.13
N TRP A 155 -0.56 2.35 -21.16
CA TRP A 155 -0.89 1.63 -22.39
C TRP A 155 -1.60 2.51 -23.42
N MET A 156 -2.64 3.23 -23.00
CA MET A 156 -3.41 4.10 -23.89
C MET A 156 -2.60 5.29 -24.38
N ALA A 157 -1.74 5.87 -23.53
CA ALA A 157 -0.86 6.97 -23.90
C ALA A 157 0.32 6.52 -24.76
N LYS A 158 0.58 5.20 -24.87
CA LYS A 158 1.80 4.63 -25.48
C LYS A 158 3.07 5.31 -24.95
N SER A 159 3.09 5.64 -23.66
CA SER A 159 4.13 6.44 -23.04
C SER A 159 4.28 6.13 -21.56
N ASN A 160 5.52 6.09 -21.10
CA ASN A 160 5.88 5.80 -19.71
C ASN A 160 6.15 7.09 -18.88
N ALA A 161 6.00 8.27 -19.50
CA ALA A 161 6.34 9.58 -18.89
C ALA A 161 5.53 9.91 -17.62
N GLY A 162 4.38 9.27 -17.43
CA GLY A 162 3.54 9.44 -16.24
C GLY A 162 4.21 8.97 -14.94
N LEU A 163 5.09 7.97 -14.99
CA LEU A 163 5.70 7.37 -13.80
C LEU A 163 7.23 7.38 -13.89
N SER A 164 7.89 7.84 -12.82
CA SER A 164 9.36 7.80 -12.74
C SER A 164 9.84 6.37 -12.46
N GLY A 165 10.85 5.91 -13.22
CA GLY A 165 11.48 4.61 -12.99
C GLY A 165 12.03 4.46 -11.56
N VAL A 166 12.60 5.53 -10.98
CA VAL A 166 13.09 5.51 -9.59
C VAL A 166 11.96 5.29 -8.60
N ALA A 167 10.83 5.97 -8.80
CA ALA A 167 9.65 5.81 -7.94
C ALA A 167 9.05 4.40 -8.04
N LEU A 168 9.07 3.83 -9.25
CA LEU A 168 8.63 2.47 -9.52
C LEU A 168 9.53 1.46 -8.78
N SER A 169 10.86 1.58 -8.90
CA SER A 169 11.82 0.69 -8.25
C SER A 169 11.78 0.79 -6.73
N ILE A 170 11.70 2.01 -6.17
CA ILE A 170 11.53 2.22 -4.72
C ILE A 170 10.19 1.64 -4.26
N GLY A 171 9.14 1.77 -5.06
CA GLY A 171 7.85 1.12 -4.84
C GLY A 171 8.01 -0.39 -4.62
N HIS A 172 8.58 -1.11 -5.58
CA HIS A 172 8.83 -2.55 -5.46
C HIS A 172 9.67 -2.90 -4.22
N ALA A 173 10.81 -2.23 -4.05
CA ALA A 173 11.71 -2.52 -2.93
C ALA A 173 10.98 -2.39 -1.58
N THR A 174 10.21 -1.32 -1.39
CA THR A 174 9.50 -1.08 -0.13
C THR A 174 8.33 -2.04 0.09
N VAL A 175 7.63 -2.47 -0.96
CA VAL A 175 6.55 -3.47 -0.84
C VAL A 175 7.13 -4.85 -0.53
N CYS A 176 8.18 -5.28 -1.23
CA CYS A 176 8.88 -6.53 -0.96
C CYS A 176 9.43 -6.59 0.47
N ILE A 177 9.99 -5.48 0.97
CA ILE A 177 10.42 -5.40 2.37
C ILE A 177 9.22 -5.59 3.32
N ARG A 178 8.06 -4.94 3.09
CA ARG A 178 6.87 -5.15 3.94
C ARG A 178 6.38 -6.59 3.91
N ILE A 179 6.33 -7.21 2.73
CA ILE A 179 5.95 -8.62 2.61
C ILE A 179 6.89 -9.50 3.44
N ALA A 180 8.20 -9.26 3.35
CA ALA A 180 9.21 -9.96 4.13
C ALA A 180 9.05 -9.72 5.64
N GLU A 181 8.81 -8.48 6.08
CA GLU A 181 8.58 -8.15 7.49
C GLU A 181 7.32 -8.83 8.05
N VAL A 182 6.21 -8.81 7.30
CA VAL A 182 4.97 -9.50 7.68
C VAL A 182 5.19 -11.00 7.75
N TYR A 183 5.90 -11.58 6.78
CA TYR A 183 6.24 -13.01 6.78
C TYR A 183 7.12 -13.39 7.97
N ILE A 184 8.23 -12.68 8.21
CA ILE A 184 9.15 -12.91 9.34
C ILE A 184 8.44 -12.75 10.69
N MET A 185 7.46 -11.87 10.77
CA MET A 185 6.65 -11.69 11.98
C MET A 185 5.68 -12.85 12.24
N ALA A 186 5.25 -13.56 11.19
CA ALA A 186 4.31 -14.67 11.30
C ALA A 186 4.98 -16.07 11.26
N TYR A 187 6.25 -16.14 10.84
CA TYR A 187 7.09 -17.35 10.84
C TYR A 187 7.37 -17.87 12.27
N PRO A 188 7.55 -19.20 12.48
CA PRO A 188 7.45 -20.33 11.56
C PRO A 188 6.03 -20.89 11.37
N GLY A 189 4.99 -20.15 11.77
CA GLY A 189 3.63 -20.69 11.73
C GLY A 189 3.17 -21.04 10.31
N GLU A 190 2.41 -22.13 10.20
CA GLU A 190 1.53 -22.36 9.04
C GLU A 190 0.54 -21.20 8.90
N TRP A 191 0.06 -20.93 7.69
CA TRP A 191 -0.90 -19.85 7.43
C TRP A 191 -2.11 -19.88 8.38
N SER A 192 -2.64 -21.07 8.69
CA SER A 192 -3.75 -21.29 9.63
C SER A 192 -3.47 -20.79 11.05
N LYS A 193 -2.20 -20.72 11.45
CA LYS A 193 -1.72 -20.26 12.76
C LYS A 193 -1.38 -18.77 12.78
N TRP A 194 -1.38 -18.10 11.63
CA TRP A 194 -1.13 -16.66 11.57
C TRP A 194 -2.31 -15.91 12.19
N SER A 195 -2.03 -14.80 12.89
CA SER A 195 -3.10 -13.90 13.32
C SER A 195 -3.87 -13.42 12.08
N ARG A 196 -5.19 -13.28 12.19
CA ARG A 196 -6.02 -12.80 11.07
C ARG A 196 -5.58 -11.41 10.60
N ASN A 197 -5.04 -10.60 11.50
CA ASN A 197 -4.43 -9.31 11.16
C ASN A 197 -3.21 -9.47 10.25
N ASN A 198 -2.31 -10.43 10.53
CA ASN A 198 -1.16 -10.73 9.67
C ASN A 198 -1.58 -11.29 8.32
N GLN A 199 -2.58 -12.19 8.30
CA GLN A 199 -3.15 -12.69 7.06
C GLN A 199 -3.72 -11.55 6.20
N GLY A 200 -4.47 -10.63 6.80
CA GLY A 200 -5.02 -9.46 6.12
C GLY A 200 -3.93 -8.52 5.56
N LEU A 201 -2.87 -8.26 6.34
CA LEU A 201 -1.71 -7.49 5.89
C LEU A 201 -0.99 -8.17 4.73
N PHE A 202 -0.78 -9.48 4.82
CA PHE A 202 -0.08 -10.23 3.78
C PHE A 202 -0.87 -10.24 2.47
N ILE A 203 -2.18 -10.46 2.52
CA ILE A 203 -3.07 -10.40 1.34
C ILE A 203 -2.98 -9.03 0.66
N SER A 204 -3.04 -7.94 1.44
CA SER A 204 -3.04 -6.59 0.88
C SER A 204 -1.70 -6.20 0.28
N GLU A 205 -0.58 -6.53 0.93
CA GLU A 205 0.75 -6.22 0.43
C GLU A 205 1.15 -7.08 -0.77
N VAL A 206 0.84 -8.38 -0.76
CA VAL A 206 1.11 -9.26 -1.91
C VAL A 206 0.33 -8.79 -3.14
N GLY A 207 -0.96 -8.51 -3.00
CA GLY A 207 -1.73 -8.05 -4.15
C GLY A 207 -1.36 -6.63 -4.61
N ASN A 208 -0.93 -5.75 -3.69
CA ASN A 208 -0.29 -4.48 -4.05
C ASN A 208 0.97 -4.72 -4.90
N GLU A 209 1.83 -5.68 -4.55
CA GLU A 209 3.00 -6.02 -5.37
C GLU A 209 2.62 -6.59 -6.73
N LEU A 210 1.65 -7.52 -6.79
CA LEU A 210 1.20 -8.12 -8.03
C LEU A 210 0.66 -7.08 -9.02
N THR A 211 -0.13 -6.13 -8.54
CA THR A 211 -0.66 -5.04 -9.38
C THR A 211 0.39 -3.98 -9.71
N TRP A 212 1.39 -3.80 -8.84
CA TRP A 212 2.56 -2.99 -9.15
C TRP A 212 3.43 -3.63 -10.23
N LEU A 213 3.61 -4.95 -10.21
CA LEU A 213 4.28 -5.69 -11.29
C LEU A 213 3.58 -5.49 -12.63
N VAL A 214 2.25 -5.59 -12.68
CA VAL A 214 1.48 -5.30 -13.92
C VAL A 214 1.75 -3.88 -14.41
N THR A 215 1.73 -2.90 -13.49
CA THR A 215 2.03 -1.49 -13.83
C THR A 215 3.45 -1.34 -14.41
N THR A 216 4.41 -2.03 -13.81
CA THR A 216 5.81 -2.03 -14.23
C THR A 216 6.03 -2.70 -15.58
N PHE A 217 5.40 -3.85 -15.83
CA PHE A 217 5.47 -4.50 -17.13
C PHE A 217 4.95 -3.57 -18.23
N THR A 218 3.80 -2.92 -18.02
CA THR A 218 3.26 -1.97 -18.99
C THR A 218 4.20 -0.76 -19.18
N TRP A 219 4.85 -0.30 -18.12
CA TRP A 219 5.82 0.79 -18.18
C TRP A 219 7.07 0.41 -19.00
N LEU A 220 7.59 -0.81 -18.83
CA LEU A 220 8.78 -1.31 -19.53
C LEU A 220 8.57 -1.48 -21.03
N VAL A 221 7.36 -1.83 -21.48
CA VAL A 221 7.03 -1.98 -22.92
C VAL A 221 7.30 -0.70 -23.72
N TYR A 222 7.22 0.47 -23.09
CA TYR A 222 7.44 1.77 -23.73
C TYR A 222 8.75 2.46 -23.32
N ASN A 223 9.69 1.72 -22.72
CA ASN A 223 11.03 2.22 -22.38
C ASN A 223 12.08 1.87 -23.45
N TRP A 224 11.67 1.29 -24.57
CA TRP A 224 12.51 0.90 -25.70
C TRP A 224 12.16 1.72 -26.95
#